data_AF-A0A2E1X7X6-F1
#
_entry.id   AF-A0A2E1X7X6-F1
#
_cell.length_a   1.000
_cell.length_b   1.000
_cell.length_c   1.000
_cell.angle_alpha   90.00
_cell.angle_beta   90.00
_cell.angle_gamma   90.00
#
_symmetry.space_group_name_H-M   'P 1'
#
loop_
_entity.id
_entity.type
_entity.pdbx_description
1 polymer ?
#
loop_
_entity_poly.entity_id
_entity_poly.type
_entity_poly.pdbx_seq_one_letter_code
_entity_poly.pdbx_strand_id
1 'polypeptide(L)'
;MNRLSCLIWSTISIALTVGTVATARPMVALDDHIEKQVIAELERVAAEEDQVRYRGQFAALIPLGTPAAQLLLKMLRDEDRPLSERRRAANALQDVATAELVVPLQQVMGDLLLEPWVETEVGLLLARLGHRQFLDRWLQQVRRISDQTPTTASLAQILKALSQLGDLQFRSDDLAAASATHRRRIALTEDLIARVHANWKQPLSDELWAIHYNLACCLARSNNINGAFQALEKSLRAPTIQLSMVLVDGDLKSLRQDPIWPTWLAQQQKKTELPAPVKEQQEKR
;
A
#
# COMPACT_ATOMS: atom_id res chain seq x y z
N MET A 1 -38.17 9.54 -85.83
CA MET A 1 -38.01 10.56 -84.78
C MET A 1 -36.63 10.39 -84.16
N ASN A 2 -35.93 11.51 -83.98
CA ASN A 2 -34.48 11.67 -84.04
C ASN A 2 -33.65 11.01 -82.93
N ARG A 3 -32.48 10.50 -83.34
CA ARG A 3 -31.25 10.38 -82.53
C ARG A 3 -30.56 11.75 -82.46
N LEU A 4 -29.85 12.05 -81.38
CA LEU A 4 -28.66 12.95 -81.20
C LEU A 4 -28.45 13.12 -79.66
N SER A 5 -27.40 12.57 -79.04
CA SER A 5 -26.05 13.13 -78.85
C SER A 5 -25.98 14.39 -77.95
N CYS A 6 -25.32 14.30 -76.79
CA CYS A 6 -24.29 15.27 -76.37
C CYS A 6 -23.57 14.89 -75.06
N LEU A 7 -22.23 14.96 -75.12
CA LEU A 7 -21.25 14.94 -74.04
C LEU A 7 -21.24 16.28 -73.29
N ILE A 8 -21.00 16.26 -71.98
CA ILE A 8 -20.42 17.39 -71.25
C ILE A 8 -19.32 16.86 -70.32
N TRP A 9 -18.10 17.35 -70.53
CA TRP A 9 -16.95 17.25 -69.63
C TRP A 9 -17.15 18.18 -68.41
N SER A 10 -16.71 17.75 -67.23
CA SER A 10 -16.41 18.68 -66.13
C SER A 10 -15.23 18.16 -65.32
N THR A 11 -14.37 19.13 -65.04
CA THR A 11 -12.97 19.05 -64.61
C THR A 11 -12.83 18.72 -63.12
N ILE A 12 -11.85 17.88 -62.81
CA ILE A 12 -11.38 17.59 -61.46
C ILE A 12 -10.55 18.80 -60.98
N SER A 13 -11.00 19.45 -59.90
CA SER A 13 -10.18 20.42 -59.16
C SER A 13 -9.49 19.69 -58.00
N ILE A 14 -8.16 19.58 -58.08
CA ILE A 14 -7.31 19.13 -56.97
C ILE A 14 -7.08 20.33 -56.06
N ALA A 15 -7.70 20.32 -54.88
CA ALA A 15 -7.34 21.23 -53.80
C ALA A 15 -6.14 20.65 -53.05
N LEU A 16 -4.97 21.27 -53.19
CA LEU A 16 -3.81 21.03 -52.35
C LEU A 16 -4.02 21.73 -51.01
N THR A 17 -4.47 20.99 -50.00
CA THR A 17 -4.38 21.41 -48.60
C THR A 17 -2.94 21.26 -48.13
N VAL A 18 -2.24 22.38 -47.96
CA VAL A 18 -0.98 22.45 -47.20
C VAL A 18 -1.34 22.26 -45.73
N GLY A 19 -1.32 21.01 -45.27
CA GLY A 19 -1.42 20.66 -43.87
C GLY A 19 -0.14 21.04 -43.14
N THR A 20 -0.27 21.96 -42.18
CA THR A 20 0.72 22.28 -41.16
C THR A 20 1.35 21.02 -40.58
N VAL A 21 2.67 20.88 -40.75
CA VAL A 21 3.47 19.87 -40.07
C VAL A 21 3.47 20.21 -38.59
N ALA A 22 2.67 19.47 -37.81
CA ALA A 22 2.83 19.43 -36.36
C ALA A 22 4.24 18.91 -36.08
N THR A 23 5.09 19.75 -35.51
CA THR A 23 6.42 19.36 -35.06
C THR A 23 6.26 18.27 -34.00
N ALA A 24 6.56 17.02 -34.36
CA ALA A 24 6.65 15.92 -33.43
C ALA A 24 7.69 16.29 -32.36
N ARG A 25 7.22 16.54 -31.14
CA ARG A 25 8.11 16.65 -29.98
C ARG A 25 8.85 15.31 -29.88
N PRO A 26 10.19 15.28 -29.86
CA PRO A 26 10.92 14.01 -29.93
C PRO A 26 10.54 13.15 -28.72
N MET A 27 10.04 11.94 -28.99
CA MET A 27 9.52 10.98 -27.99
C MET A 27 10.53 10.73 -26.86
N VAL A 28 11.83 10.71 -27.19
CA VAL A 28 12.96 10.57 -26.25
C VAL A 28 12.99 11.66 -25.17
N ALA A 29 12.66 12.92 -25.51
CA ALA A 29 12.69 14.01 -24.54
C ALA A 29 11.50 13.98 -23.56
N LEU A 30 10.40 13.31 -23.94
CA LEU A 30 9.25 13.10 -23.07
C LEU A 30 9.53 11.97 -22.06
N ASP A 31 10.17 10.90 -22.52
CA ASP A 31 10.58 9.76 -21.68
C ASP A 31 11.59 10.20 -20.62
N ASP A 32 12.61 10.98 -21.01
CA ASP A 32 13.60 11.56 -20.08
C ASP A 32 12.97 12.49 -19.02
N HIS A 33 11.88 13.18 -19.38
CA HIS A 33 11.19 14.09 -18.47
C HIS A 33 10.37 13.32 -17.42
N ILE A 34 9.62 12.31 -17.87
CA ILE A 34 8.83 11.45 -16.98
C ILE A 34 9.75 10.68 -16.02
N GLU A 35 10.86 10.14 -16.53
CA GLU A 35 11.82 9.42 -15.69
C GLU A 35 12.38 10.30 -14.58
N LYS A 36 12.78 11.53 -14.90
CA LYS A 36 13.25 12.50 -13.89
C LYS A 36 12.20 12.81 -12.83
N GLN A 37 10.94 12.99 -13.22
CA GLN A 37 9.86 13.27 -12.27
C GLN A 37 9.54 12.07 -11.39
N VAL A 38 9.54 10.86 -11.96
CA VAL A 38 9.36 9.62 -11.20
C VAL A 38 10.49 9.47 -10.18
N ILE A 39 11.75 9.57 -10.60
CA ILE A 39 12.91 9.42 -9.69
C ILE A 39 12.86 10.48 -8.57
N ALA A 40 12.61 11.74 -8.91
CA ALA A 40 12.54 12.82 -7.92
C ALA A 40 11.47 12.56 -6.86
N GLU A 41 10.29 12.06 -7.24
CA GLU A 41 9.24 11.76 -6.27
C GLU A 41 9.55 10.51 -5.43
N LEU A 42 10.18 9.48 -6.00
CA LEU A 42 10.64 8.33 -5.22
C LEU A 42 11.70 8.73 -4.18
N GLU A 43 12.58 9.66 -4.52
CA GLU A 43 13.59 10.22 -3.61
C GLU A 43 12.97 11.10 -2.53
N ARG A 44 11.99 11.94 -2.87
CA ARG A 44 11.25 12.74 -1.88
C ARG A 44 10.59 11.84 -0.83
N VAL A 45 9.85 10.82 -1.26
CA VAL A 45 9.21 9.88 -0.34
C VAL A 45 10.25 9.14 0.50
N ALA A 46 11.39 8.74 -0.08
CA ALA A 46 12.47 8.10 0.67
C ALA A 46 13.07 9.01 1.76
N ALA A 47 13.09 10.33 1.57
CA ALA A 47 13.64 11.28 2.53
C ALA A 47 12.64 11.65 3.64
N GLU A 48 11.35 11.73 3.31
CA GLU A 48 10.35 12.34 4.19
C GLU A 48 9.44 11.30 4.88
N GLU A 49 9.19 10.17 4.24
CA GLU A 49 8.06 9.29 4.56
C GLU A 49 8.37 7.77 4.50
N ASP A 50 9.64 7.36 4.34
CA ASP A 50 10.06 5.94 4.16
C ASP A 50 9.68 5.03 5.35
N GLN A 51 9.39 5.62 6.51
CA GLN A 51 8.95 4.94 7.72
C GLN A 51 7.53 4.35 7.63
N VAL A 52 6.72 4.77 6.65
CA VAL A 52 5.33 4.33 6.49
C VAL A 52 4.99 4.09 5.02
N ARG A 53 3.98 3.25 4.77
CA ARG A 53 3.43 2.99 3.44
C ARG A 53 1.92 3.13 3.51
N TYR A 54 1.35 3.97 2.65
CA TYR A 54 -0.10 4.21 2.59
C TYR A 54 -0.53 4.54 1.15
N ARG A 55 -1.85 4.53 0.87
CA ARG A 55 -2.37 4.88 -0.46
C ARG A 55 -2.38 6.39 -0.68
N GLY A 56 -1.93 6.84 -1.86
CA GLY A 56 -1.81 8.25 -2.22
C GLY A 56 -0.48 8.87 -1.84
N GLN A 57 0.47 8.09 -1.31
CA GLN A 57 1.82 8.54 -0.96
C GLN A 57 2.57 9.07 -2.20
N PHE A 58 2.24 8.58 -3.40
CA PHE A 58 2.81 8.98 -4.68
C PHE A 58 1.80 9.72 -5.57
N ALA A 59 0.85 10.45 -4.96
CA ALA A 59 -0.21 11.16 -5.69
C ALA A 59 0.34 12.16 -6.73
N ALA A 60 1.55 12.69 -6.53
CA ALA A 60 2.21 13.59 -7.48
C ALA A 60 2.52 12.92 -8.84
N LEU A 61 2.59 11.58 -8.89
CA LEU A 61 2.83 10.82 -10.12
C LEU A 61 1.56 10.53 -10.92
N ILE A 62 0.37 10.70 -10.33
CA ILE A 62 -0.92 10.41 -10.98
C ILE A 62 -1.08 11.19 -12.30
N PRO A 63 -0.77 12.50 -12.39
CA PRO A 63 -0.91 13.26 -13.64
C PRO A 63 -0.02 12.76 -14.79
N LEU A 64 1.04 11.99 -14.48
CA LEU A 64 1.94 11.42 -15.50
C LEU A 64 1.33 10.20 -16.19
N GLY A 65 0.29 9.60 -15.61
CA GLY A 65 -0.52 8.56 -16.21
C GLY A 65 0.24 7.28 -16.57
N THR A 66 -0.20 6.61 -17.63
CA THR A 66 0.32 5.31 -18.07
C THR A 66 1.83 5.28 -18.31
N PRO A 67 2.46 6.29 -18.95
CA PRO A 67 3.91 6.30 -19.12
C PRO A 67 4.69 6.14 -17.80
N ALA A 68 4.31 6.85 -16.74
CA ALA A 68 4.94 6.70 -15.43
C ALA A 68 4.68 5.30 -14.84
N ALA A 69 3.46 4.78 -14.96
CA ALA A 69 3.15 3.43 -14.50
C ALA A 69 3.94 2.34 -15.24
N GLN A 70 4.16 2.47 -16.55
CA GLN A 70 5.00 1.54 -17.32
C GLN A 70 6.46 1.58 -16.86
N LEU A 71 7.00 2.78 -16.63
CA LEU A 71 8.35 2.95 -16.09
C LEU A 71 8.48 2.31 -14.70
N LEU A 72 7.52 2.57 -13.79
CA LEU A 72 7.53 1.97 -12.46
C LEU A 72 7.42 0.45 -12.50
N LEU A 73 6.63 -0.12 -13.42
CA LEU A 73 6.57 -1.58 -13.62
C LEU A 73 7.90 -2.14 -14.11
N LYS A 74 8.59 -1.42 -15.01
CA LYS A 74 9.95 -1.79 -15.43
C LYS A 74 10.90 -1.78 -14.24
N MET A 75 10.88 -0.71 -13.43
CA MET A 75 11.73 -0.59 -12.23
C MET A 75 11.46 -1.69 -11.19
N LEU A 76 10.19 -2.08 -10.98
CA LEU A 76 9.82 -3.17 -10.07
C LEU A 76 10.46 -4.51 -10.51
N ARG A 77 10.53 -4.76 -11.81
CA ARG A 77 11.03 -6.01 -12.39
C ARG A 77 12.54 -6.06 -12.60
N ASP A 78 13.21 -4.92 -12.47
CA ASP A 78 14.65 -4.80 -12.66
C ASP A 78 15.39 -5.38 -11.45
N GLU A 79 15.83 -6.64 -11.56
CA GLU A 79 16.52 -7.36 -10.47
C GLU A 79 17.88 -6.75 -10.10
N ASP A 80 18.51 -6.01 -11.02
CA ASP A 80 19.78 -5.32 -10.77
C ASP A 80 19.59 -4.05 -9.93
N ARG A 81 18.35 -3.56 -9.81
CA ARG A 81 18.02 -2.35 -9.05
C ARG A 81 17.93 -2.65 -7.54
N PRO A 82 18.37 -1.73 -6.65
CA PRO A 82 18.25 -1.91 -5.21
C PRO A 82 16.82 -2.23 -4.75
N LEU A 83 16.68 -3.21 -3.84
CA LEU A 83 15.39 -3.68 -3.34
C LEU A 83 14.49 -2.55 -2.81
N SER A 84 15.08 -1.54 -2.14
CA SER A 84 14.35 -0.37 -1.63
C SER A 84 13.67 0.43 -2.74
N GLU A 85 14.34 0.60 -3.88
CA GLU A 85 13.79 1.32 -5.03
C GLU A 85 12.70 0.51 -5.73
N ARG A 86 12.91 -0.81 -5.88
CA ARG A 86 11.89 -1.71 -6.44
C ARG A 86 10.63 -1.72 -5.57
N ARG A 87 10.78 -1.71 -4.24
CA ARG A 87 9.66 -1.58 -3.29
C ARG A 87 8.94 -0.24 -3.41
N ARG A 88 9.67 0.87 -3.52
CA ARG A 88 9.06 2.19 -3.76
C ARG A 88 8.33 2.23 -5.10
N ALA A 89 8.87 1.61 -6.14
CA ALA A 89 8.19 1.48 -7.43
C ALA A 89 6.88 0.67 -7.32
N ALA A 90 6.89 -0.46 -6.60
CA ALA A 90 5.67 -1.21 -6.29
C ALA A 90 4.63 -0.37 -5.52
N ASN A 91 5.07 0.44 -4.55
CA ASN A 91 4.18 1.32 -3.80
C ASN A 91 3.57 2.39 -4.71
N ALA A 92 4.39 3.07 -5.52
CA ALA A 92 3.93 4.09 -6.46
C ALA A 92 2.95 3.54 -7.50
N LEU A 93 3.16 2.30 -7.98
CA LEU A 93 2.21 1.62 -8.88
C LEU A 93 0.80 1.49 -8.29
N GLN A 94 0.66 1.40 -6.96
CA GLN A 94 -0.65 1.31 -6.32
C GLN A 94 -1.47 2.59 -6.54
N ASP A 95 -0.80 3.73 -6.70
CA ASP A 95 -1.45 5.03 -6.91
C ASP A 95 -1.63 5.35 -8.40
N VAL A 96 -0.65 5.00 -9.23
CA VAL A 96 -0.59 5.46 -10.64
C VAL A 96 -1.18 4.45 -11.64
N ALA A 97 -1.17 3.15 -11.34
CA ALA A 97 -1.56 2.16 -12.35
C ALA A 97 -3.05 2.26 -12.71
N THR A 98 -3.33 2.19 -14.01
CA THR A 98 -4.66 2.25 -14.61
C THR A 98 -5.01 0.92 -15.30
N ALA A 99 -6.21 0.81 -15.88
CA ALA A 99 -6.64 -0.38 -16.61
C ALA A 99 -5.70 -0.78 -17.76
N GLU A 100 -4.93 0.17 -18.31
CA GLU A 100 -3.96 -0.09 -19.38
C GLU A 100 -2.80 -1.00 -18.93
N LEU A 101 -2.53 -1.09 -17.62
CA LEU A 101 -1.50 -1.98 -17.08
C LEU A 101 -1.97 -3.41 -16.84
N VAL A 102 -3.26 -3.72 -16.97
CA VAL A 102 -3.79 -5.07 -16.67
C VAL A 102 -3.06 -6.16 -17.47
N VAL A 103 -2.95 -6.00 -18.79
CA VAL A 103 -2.30 -6.99 -19.65
C VAL A 103 -0.80 -7.14 -19.32
N PRO A 104 -0.01 -6.05 -19.22
CA PRO A 104 1.36 -6.13 -18.73
C PRO A 104 1.51 -6.84 -17.37
N LEU A 105 0.65 -6.52 -16.40
CA LEU A 105 0.71 -7.14 -15.07
C LEU A 105 0.37 -8.64 -15.13
N GLN A 106 -0.58 -9.05 -15.96
CA GLN A 106 -0.89 -10.46 -16.18
C GLN A 106 0.28 -11.22 -16.82
N GLN A 107 1.00 -10.58 -17.76
CA GLN A 107 2.22 -11.16 -18.34
C GLN A 107 3.30 -11.36 -17.28
N VAL A 108 3.48 -10.39 -16.36
CA VAL A 108 4.40 -10.53 -15.23
C VAL A 108 4.02 -11.71 -14.34
N MET A 109 2.73 -11.87 -14.01
CA MET A 109 2.24 -13.03 -13.24
C MET A 109 2.41 -14.38 -13.95
N GLY A 110 2.66 -14.38 -15.26
CA GLY A 110 2.97 -15.58 -16.03
C GLY A 110 4.43 -16.03 -15.94
N ASP A 111 5.31 -15.21 -15.36
CA ASP A 111 6.71 -15.54 -15.18
C ASP A 111 6.88 -16.55 -14.03
N LEU A 112 7.41 -17.73 -14.36
CA LEU A 112 7.62 -18.82 -13.40
C LEU A 112 8.74 -18.53 -12.39
N LEU A 113 9.61 -17.57 -12.69
CA LEU A 113 10.73 -17.17 -11.82
C LEU A 113 10.42 -15.89 -11.05
N LEU A 114 9.18 -15.40 -11.10
CA LEU A 114 8.79 -14.19 -10.39
C LEU A 114 9.04 -14.32 -8.89
N GLU A 115 9.75 -13.35 -8.32
CA GLU A 115 10.00 -13.31 -6.89
C GLU A 115 8.68 -13.26 -6.11
N PRO A 116 8.48 -14.07 -5.04
CA PRO A 116 7.20 -14.16 -4.33
C PRO A 116 6.65 -12.84 -3.78
N TRP A 117 7.54 -11.91 -3.41
CA TRP A 117 7.13 -10.60 -2.94
C TRP A 117 6.64 -9.71 -4.09
N VAL A 118 7.26 -9.79 -5.28
CA VAL A 118 6.79 -9.09 -6.49
C VAL A 118 5.47 -9.68 -6.95
N GLU A 119 5.33 -11.01 -6.92
CA GLU A 119 4.07 -11.70 -7.20
C GLU A 119 2.94 -11.11 -6.35
N THR A 120 3.16 -10.96 -5.04
CA THR A 120 2.19 -10.39 -4.11
C THR A 120 1.81 -8.94 -4.48
N GLU A 121 2.80 -8.08 -4.79
CA GLU A 121 2.55 -6.69 -5.19
C GLU A 121 1.73 -6.61 -6.49
N VAL A 122 2.10 -7.40 -7.50
CA VAL A 122 1.43 -7.45 -8.81
C VAL A 122 0.01 -8.01 -8.67
N GLY A 123 -0.20 -9.06 -7.90
CA GLY A 123 -1.53 -9.60 -7.67
C GLY A 123 -2.46 -8.65 -6.91
N LEU A 124 -1.93 -7.86 -5.96
CA LEU A 124 -2.69 -6.81 -5.30
C LEU A 124 -3.02 -5.64 -6.24
N LEU A 125 -2.10 -5.25 -7.13
CA LEU A 125 -2.37 -4.28 -8.20
C LEU A 125 -3.49 -4.77 -9.12
N LEU A 126 -3.41 -6.01 -9.58
CA LEU A 126 -4.44 -6.63 -10.42
C LEU A 126 -5.79 -6.65 -9.71
N ALA A 127 -5.83 -7.01 -8.42
CA ALA A 127 -7.07 -7.01 -7.65
C ALA A 127 -7.68 -5.60 -7.54
N ARG A 128 -6.87 -4.56 -7.31
CA ARG A 128 -7.31 -3.16 -7.31
C ARG A 128 -7.89 -2.74 -8.66
N LEU A 129 -7.32 -3.24 -9.76
CA LEU A 129 -7.80 -3.02 -11.13
C LEU A 129 -8.99 -3.93 -11.52
N GLY A 130 -9.57 -4.68 -10.57
CA GLY A 130 -10.74 -5.53 -10.77
C GLY A 130 -10.44 -7.00 -11.09
N HIS A 131 -9.18 -7.37 -11.30
CA HIS A 131 -8.75 -8.73 -11.62
C HIS A 131 -8.34 -9.50 -10.36
N ARG A 132 -9.34 -10.01 -9.63
CA ARG A 132 -9.16 -10.52 -8.25
C ARG A 132 -8.74 -11.98 -8.10
N GLN A 133 -8.62 -12.74 -9.18
CA GLN A 133 -8.41 -14.19 -9.14
C GLN A 133 -7.21 -14.63 -8.26
N PHE A 134 -6.08 -13.91 -8.32
CA PHE A 134 -4.90 -14.23 -7.51
C PHE A 134 -5.14 -13.95 -6.03
N LEU A 135 -5.63 -12.76 -5.70
CA LEU A 135 -5.96 -12.37 -4.33
C LEU A 135 -6.94 -13.35 -3.69
N ASP A 136 -8.02 -13.71 -4.38
CA ASP A 136 -9.05 -14.58 -3.81
C ASP A 136 -8.51 -15.99 -3.52
N ARG A 137 -7.61 -16.51 -4.37
CA ARG A 137 -6.90 -17.78 -4.10
C ARG A 137 -5.98 -17.67 -2.89
N TRP A 138 -5.22 -16.59 -2.75
CA TRP A 138 -4.36 -16.37 -1.58
C TRP A 138 -5.17 -16.23 -0.30
N LEU A 139 -6.24 -15.43 -0.32
CA LEU A 139 -7.16 -15.31 0.82
C LEU A 139 -7.73 -16.66 1.21
N GLN A 140 -8.15 -17.48 0.25
CA GLN A 140 -8.64 -18.84 0.53
C GLN A 140 -7.55 -19.72 1.17
N GLN A 141 -6.33 -19.69 0.64
CA GLN A 141 -5.22 -20.50 1.16
C GLN A 141 -4.84 -20.10 2.59
N VAL A 142 -4.76 -18.80 2.86
CA VAL A 142 -4.43 -18.29 4.20
C VAL A 142 -5.57 -18.60 5.18
N ARG A 143 -6.84 -18.49 4.75
CA ARG A 143 -8.02 -18.84 5.56
C ARG A 143 -8.07 -20.29 5.99
N ARG A 144 -7.63 -21.24 5.14
CA ARG A 144 -7.53 -22.67 5.51
C ARG A 144 -6.68 -22.90 6.77
N ILE A 145 -5.74 -22.02 7.04
CA ILE A 145 -4.89 -22.06 8.23
C ILE A 145 -5.50 -21.20 9.33
N SER A 146 -5.82 -19.93 9.04
CA SER A 146 -6.27 -18.99 10.06
C SER A 146 -7.59 -19.39 10.71
N ASP A 147 -8.48 -20.09 10.01
CA ASP A 147 -9.82 -20.43 10.49
C ASP A 147 -9.87 -21.75 11.27
N GLN A 148 -8.74 -22.42 11.42
CA GLN A 148 -8.63 -23.59 12.28
C GLN A 148 -8.84 -23.23 13.75
N THR A 149 -9.37 -24.18 14.52
CA THR A 149 -9.43 -24.07 15.99
C THR A 149 -8.00 -24.01 16.55
N PRO A 150 -7.64 -22.96 17.31
CA PRO A 150 -6.30 -22.85 17.88
C PRO A 150 -6.02 -23.96 18.88
N THR A 151 -4.85 -24.57 18.74
CA THR A 151 -4.24 -25.47 19.72
C THR A 151 -2.84 -24.96 20.03
N THR A 152 -2.21 -25.46 21.08
CA THR A 152 -0.81 -25.10 21.39
C THR A 152 0.13 -25.36 20.20
N ALA A 153 -0.11 -26.43 19.42
CA ALA A 153 0.73 -26.79 18.28
C ALA A 153 0.45 -25.91 17.04
N SER A 154 -0.79 -25.47 16.82
CA SER A 154 -1.19 -24.69 15.64
C SER A 154 -1.13 -23.18 15.83
N LEU A 155 -1.07 -22.69 17.07
CA LEU A 155 -1.22 -21.27 17.39
C LEU A 155 -0.22 -20.35 16.67
N ALA A 156 1.07 -20.72 16.64
CA ALA A 156 2.09 -19.91 15.96
C ALA A 156 1.81 -19.78 14.45
N GLN A 157 1.37 -20.87 13.82
CA GLN A 157 1.01 -20.86 12.40
C GLN A 157 -0.27 -20.05 12.13
N ILE A 158 -1.26 -20.16 13.02
CA ILE A 158 -2.50 -19.36 12.94
C ILE A 158 -2.21 -17.87 13.10
N LEU A 159 -1.38 -17.47 14.06
CA LEU A 159 -1.01 -16.05 14.26
C LEU A 159 -0.26 -15.49 13.04
N LYS A 160 0.64 -16.28 12.44
CA LYS A 160 1.31 -15.91 11.19
C LYS A 160 0.31 -15.76 10.04
N ALA A 161 -0.60 -16.71 9.88
CA ALA A 161 -1.65 -16.65 8.87
C ALA A 161 -2.59 -15.45 9.06
N LEU A 162 -2.98 -15.14 10.30
CA LEU A 162 -3.79 -13.94 10.61
C LEU A 162 -3.05 -12.64 10.27
N SER A 163 -1.73 -12.59 10.49
CA SER A 163 -0.92 -11.43 10.06
C SER A 163 -0.96 -11.26 8.54
N GLN A 164 -0.76 -12.34 7.79
CA GLN A 164 -0.81 -12.33 6.31
C GLN A 164 -2.21 -12.00 5.79
N LEU A 165 -3.25 -12.56 6.42
CA LEU A 165 -4.65 -12.31 6.06
C LEU A 165 -5.01 -10.84 6.26
N GLY A 166 -4.61 -10.25 7.39
CA GLY A 166 -4.84 -8.84 7.68
C GLY A 166 -4.14 -7.92 6.68
N ASP A 167 -2.88 -8.21 6.33
CA ASP A 167 -2.14 -7.45 5.31
C ASP A 167 -2.83 -7.49 3.94
N LEU A 168 -3.18 -8.69 3.47
CA LEU A 168 -3.86 -8.86 2.18
C LEU A 168 -5.20 -8.10 2.16
N GLN A 169 -6.01 -8.25 3.21
CA GLN A 169 -7.31 -7.59 3.31
C GLN A 169 -7.17 -6.06 3.35
N PHE A 170 -6.24 -5.55 4.15
CA PHE A 170 -6.00 -4.11 4.26
C PHE A 170 -5.57 -3.50 2.93
N ARG A 171 -4.59 -4.13 2.28
CA ARG A 171 -4.01 -3.64 1.01
C ARG A 171 -4.97 -3.79 -0.16
N SER A 172 -5.88 -4.77 -0.11
CA SER A 172 -6.99 -4.92 -1.05
C SER A 172 -8.22 -4.06 -0.71
N ASP A 173 -8.15 -3.20 0.30
CA ASP A 173 -9.22 -2.28 0.73
C ASP A 173 -10.46 -2.96 1.37
N ASP A 174 -10.33 -4.22 1.82
CA ASP A 174 -11.35 -4.90 2.63
C ASP A 174 -11.12 -4.58 4.12
N LEU A 175 -11.31 -3.31 4.47
CA LEU A 175 -10.98 -2.75 5.79
C LEU A 175 -11.81 -3.38 6.93
N ALA A 176 -13.05 -3.77 6.63
CA ALA A 176 -13.92 -4.44 7.60
C ALA A 176 -13.36 -5.82 7.97
N ALA A 177 -12.98 -6.62 6.97
CA ALA A 177 -12.37 -7.92 7.22
C ALA A 177 -10.98 -7.80 7.86
N ALA A 178 -10.16 -6.84 7.42
CA ALA A 178 -8.85 -6.56 8.04
C ALA A 178 -8.99 -6.21 9.53
N SER A 179 -9.94 -5.33 9.88
CA SER A 179 -10.24 -4.97 11.26
C SER A 179 -10.66 -6.18 12.09
N ALA A 180 -11.50 -7.06 11.54
CA ALA A 180 -11.92 -8.29 12.22
C ALA A 180 -10.74 -9.24 12.46
N THR A 181 -9.86 -9.40 11.46
CA THR A 181 -8.65 -10.21 11.55
C THR A 181 -7.69 -9.67 12.62
N HIS A 182 -7.45 -8.36 12.67
CA HIS A 182 -6.61 -7.76 13.71
C HIS A 182 -7.19 -7.92 15.10
N ARG A 183 -8.51 -7.74 15.28
CA ARG A 183 -9.18 -8.00 16.58
C ARG A 183 -9.04 -9.45 17.01
N ARG A 184 -9.19 -10.40 16.09
CA ARG A 184 -8.98 -11.83 16.39
C ARG A 184 -7.54 -12.11 16.80
N ARG A 185 -6.57 -11.53 16.10
CA ARG A 185 -5.14 -11.65 16.42
C ARG A 185 -4.80 -11.06 17.80
N ILE A 186 -5.37 -9.90 18.13
CA ILE A 186 -5.29 -9.27 19.46
C ILE A 186 -5.80 -10.23 20.53
N ALA A 187 -7.03 -10.74 20.39
CA ALA A 187 -7.64 -11.62 21.39
C ALA A 187 -6.82 -12.90 21.64
N LEU A 188 -6.29 -13.52 20.58
CA LEU A 188 -5.43 -14.70 20.72
C LEU A 188 -4.09 -14.38 21.40
N THR A 189 -3.53 -13.20 21.12
CA THR A 189 -2.27 -12.77 21.73
C THR A 189 -2.45 -12.43 23.21
N GLU A 190 -3.56 -11.77 23.58
CA GLU A 190 -3.93 -11.51 24.98
C GLU A 190 -4.11 -12.81 25.77
N ASP A 191 -4.82 -13.79 25.21
CA ASP A 191 -4.99 -15.11 25.83
C ASP A 191 -3.65 -15.84 26.01
N LEU A 192 -2.75 -15.73 25.02
CA LEU A 192 -1.41 -16.30 25.11
C LEU A 192 -0.58 -15.64 26.21
N ILE A 193 -0.55 -14.30 26.28
CA ILE A 193 0.18 -13.53 27.30
C ILE A 193 -0.23 -13.96 28.72
N ALA A 194 -1.51 -14.26 28.94
CA ALA A 194 -2.03 -14.70 30.23
C ALA A 194 -1.47 -16.07 30.68
N ARG A 195 -1.03 -16.91 29.74
CA ARG A 195 -0.68 -18.32 29.98
C ARG A 195 0.82 -18.61 29.85
N VAL A 196 1.60 -17.74 29.20
CA VAL A 196 3.04 -17.95 29.00
C VAL A 196 3.87 -17.59 30.24
N HIS A 197 5.08 -18.15 30.28
CA HIS A 197 6.09 -17.80 31.27
C HIS A 197 6.47 -16.30 31.17
N ALA A 198 6.90 -15.72 32.29
CA ALA A 198 7.12 -14.28 32.44
C ALA A 198 8.10 -13.69 31.40
N ASN A 199 9.12 -14.44 30.99
CA ASN A 199 10.10 -14.00 29.98
C ASN A 199 9.50 -13.76 28.59
N TRP A 200 8.33 -14.34 28.28
CA TRP A 200 7.66 -14.17 26.99
C TRP A 200 6.58 -13.08 27.00
N LYS A 201 6.21 -12.57 28.18
CA LYS A 201 5.12 -11.59 28.29
C LYS A 201 5.44 -10.28 27.59
N GLN A 202 6.66 -9.75 27.77
CA GLN A 202 7.03 -8.48 27.16
C GLN A 202 7.12 -8.55 25.63
N PRO A 203 7.84 -9.50 25.00
CA PRO A 203 7.87 -9.60 23.54
C PRO A 203 6.48 -9.77 22.91
N LEU A 204 5.60 -10.55 23.54
CA LEU A 204 4.22 -10.69 23.07
C LEU A 204 3.38 -9.43 23.27
N SER A 205 3.64 -8.67 24.33
CA SER A 205 2.99 -7.37 24.57
C SER A 205 3.42 -6.33 23.54
N ASP A 206 4.71 -6.31 23.18
CA ASP A 206 5.24 -5.44 22.13
C ASP A 206 4.57 -5.75 20.78
N GLU A 207 4.44 -7.03 20.43
CA GLU A 207 3.71 -7.46 19.22
C GLU A 207 2.22 -7.10 19.30
N LEU A 208 1.57 -7.34 20.44
CA LEU A 208 0.17 -6.97 20.67
C LEU A 208 -0.06 -5.47 20.42
N TRP A 209 0.80 -4.62 20.96
CA TRP A 209 0.73 -3.17 20.77
C TRP A 209 1.00 -2.79 19.30
N ALA A 210 1.94 -3.44 18.61
CA ALA A 210 2.15 -3.21 17.18
C ALA A 210 0.89 -3.58 16.35
N ILE A 211 0.17 -4.66 16.69
CA ILE A 211 -1.10 -5.02 16.01
C ILE A 211 -2.14 -3.90 16.13
N HIS A 212 -2.18 -3.21 17.28
CA HIS A 212 -3.08 -2.08 17.47
C HIS A 212 -2.82 -0.92 16.50
N TYR A 213 -1.60 -0.75 15.98
CA TYR A 213 -1.30 0.27 14.97
C TYR A 213 -2.05 -0.04 13.67
N ASN A 214 -1.94 -1.27 13.18
CA ASN A 214 -2.62 -1.71 11.96
C ASN A 214 -4.15 -1.63 12.11
N LEU A 215 -4.68 -1.96 13.29
CA LEU A 215 -6.09 -1.77 13.59
C LEU A 215 -6.49 -0.28 13.56
N ALA A 216 -5.65 0.62 14.10
CA ALA A 216 -5.90 2.06 14.04
C ALA A 216 -5.99 2.56 12.59
N CYS A 217 -5.07 2.13 11.72
CA CYS A 217 -5.10 2.47 10.28
C CYS A 217 -6.39 1.98 9.60
N CYS A 218 -6.81 0.73 9.87
CA CYS A 218 -8.08 0.20 9.35
C CYS A 218 -9.29 1.04 9.79
N LEU A 219 -9.33 1.39 11.07
CA LEU A 219 -10.44 2.14 11.67
C LEU A 219 -10.48 3.59 11.16
N ALA A 220 -9.32 4.24 11.05
CA ALA A 220 -9.21 5.60 10.54
C ALA A 220 -9.69 5.71 9.09
N ARG A 221 -9.28 4.76 8.24
CA ARG A 221 -9.74 4.66 6.84
C ARG A 221 -11.22 4.29 6.69
N SER A 222 -11.76 3.56 7.67
CA SER A 222 -13.20 3.23 7.73
C SER A 222 -14.04 4.30 8.43
N ASN A 223 -13.45 5.49 8.70
CA ASN A 223 -14.08 6.61 9.39
C ASN A 223 -14.58 6.31 10.81
N ASN A 224 -14.05 5.27 11.47
CA ASN A 224 -14.28 5.00 12.89
C ASN A 224 -13.21 5.72 13.73
N ILE A 225 -13.34 7.04 13.81
CA ILE A 225 -12.36 7.95 14.41
C ILE A 225 -12.10 7.63 15.89
N ASN A 226 -13.16 7.44 16.68
CA ASN A 226 -13.03 7.13 18.11
C ASN A 226 -12.29 5.81 18.35
N GLY A 227 -12.65 4.76 17.60
CA GLY A 227 -11.98 3.47 17.70
C GLY A 227 -10.51 3.54 17.27
N ALA A 228 -10.22 4.35 16.25
CA ALA A 228 -8.86 4.55 15.75
C ALA A 228 -7.97 5.25 16.80
N PHE A 229 -8.45 6.31 17.47
CA PHE A 229 -7.71 6.94 18.58
C PHE A 229 -7.43 5.94 19.71
N GLN A 230 -8.42 5.14 20.12
CA GLN A 230 -8.24 4.13 21.17
C GLN A 230 -7.21 3.06 20.80
N ALA A 231 -7.21 2.61 19.55
CA ALA A 231 -6.22 1.65 19.06
C ALA A 231 -4.83 2.29 18.99
N LEU A 232 -4.73 3.52 18.49
CA LEU A 232 -3.48 4.25 18.36
C LEU A 232 -2.80 4.55 19.70
N GLU A 233 -3.57 4.87 20.74
CA GLU A 233 -3.02 5.04 22.10
C GLU A 233 -2.38 3.76 22.65
N LYS A 234 -2.95 2.59 22.32
CA LYS A 234 -2.36 1.31 22.71
C LYS A 234 -1.10 1.02 21.91
N SER A 235 -1.07 1.38 20.63
CA SER A 235 0.05 1.05 19.76
C SER A 235 1.31 1.84 20.05
N LEU A 236 1.20 3.08 20.54
CA LEU A 236 2.34 3.89 20.99
C LEU A 236 3.10 3.31 22.19
N ARG A 237 2.63 2.21 22.79
CA ARG A 237 3.38 1.44 23.79
C ARG A 237 4.41 0.51 23.14
N ALA A 238 4.24 0.17 21.87
CA ALA A 238 5.18 -0.68 21.13
C ALA A 238 6.49 0.09 20.87
N PRO A 239 7.66 -0.54 21.11
CA PRO A 239 8.95 0.11 20.85
C PRO A 239 9.19 0.38 19.35
N THR A 240 8.46 -0.30 18.47
CA THR A 240 8.55 -0.16 17.01
C THR A 240 7.66 0.92 16.44
N ILE A 241 6.74 1.49 17.22
CA ILE A 241 5.77 2.48 16.77
C ILE A 241 6.11 3.83 17.39
N GLN A 242 6.57 4.76 16.56
CA GLN A 242 6.98 6.09 17.00
C GLN A 242 5.91 7.12 16.66
N LEU A 243 5.81 8.17 17.49
CA LEU A 243 4.89 9.28 17.24
C LEU A 243 5.17 9.95 15.88
N SER A 244 6.43 10.02 15.44
CA SER A 244 6.83 10.52 14.12
C SER A 244 6.17 9.77 12.95
N MET A 245 5.98 8.45 13.07
CA MET A 245 5.25 7.65 12.07
C MET A 245 3.79 8.09 11.98
N VAL A 246 3.14 8.29 13.13
CA VAL A 246 1.73 8.72 13.23
C VAL A 246 1.50 10.08 12.56
N LEU A 247 2.48 10.99 12.63
CA LEU A 247 2.37 12.33 12.07
C LEU A 247 2.28 12.32 10.55
N VAL A 248 2.93 11.36 9.89
CA VAL A 248 3.01 11.29 8.42
C VAL A 248 2.10 10.24 7.80
N ASP A 249 1.72 9.19 8.54
CA ASP A 249 0.95 8.07 7.99
C ASP A 249 -0.38 8.51 7.38
N GLY A 250 -0.49 8.46 6.06
CA GLY A 250 -1.70 8.89 5.34
C GLY A 250 -2.94 8.07 5.67
N ASP A 251 -2.80 6.83 6.16
CA ASP A 251 -3.94 6.03 6.61
C ASP A 251 -4.59 6.62 7.88
N LEU A 252 -3.82 7.41 8.65
CA LEU A 252 -4.26 8.13 9.85
C LEU A 252 -4.63 9.60 9.57
N LYS A 253 -4.66 10.03 8.31
CA LYS A 253 -4.95 11.42 7.92
C LYS A 253 -6.27 11.94 8.50
N SER A 254 -7.31 11.10 8.57
CA SER A 254 -8.61 11.48 9.13
C SER A 254 -8.52 11.84 10.61
N LEU A 255 -7.64 11.20 11.38
CA LEU A 255 -7.40 11.56 12.78
C LEU A 255 -6.77 12.93 12.89
N ARG A 256 -5.81 13.25 12.02
CA ARG A 256 -5.14 14.57 12.00
C ARG A 256 -6.05 15.74 11.64
N GLN A 257 -7.17 15.44 11.00
CA GLN A 257 -8.19 16.41 10.63
C GLN A 257 -9.30 16.54 11.69
N ASP A 258 -9.33 15.65 12.68
CA ASP A 258 -10.33 15.67 13.74
C ASP A 258 -10.05 16.80 14.76
N PRO A 259 -11.07 17.52 15.25
CA PRO A 259 -10.91 18.59 16.24
C PRO A 259 -10.17 18.18 17.53
N ILE A 260 -10.21 16.91 17.94
CA ILE A 260 -9.53 16.47 19.16
C ILE A 260 -8.02 16.27 18.98
N TRP A 261 -7.55 16.21 17.73
CA TRP A 261 -6.16 15.90 17.39
C TRP A 261 -5.11 16.76 18.10
N PRO A 262 -5.22 18.11 18.14
CA PRO A 262 -4.20 18.94 18.79
C PRO A 262 -4.04 18.61 20.28
N THR A 263 -5.16 18.39 20.96
CA THR A 263 -5.19 18.01 22.37
C THR A 263 -4.61 16.61 22.57
N TRP A 264 -5.00 15.65 21.73
CA TRP A 264 -4.48 14.28 21.79
C TRP A 264 -2.97 14.24 21.55
N LEU A 265 -2.47 14.96 20.53
CA LEU A 265 -1.05 15.01 20.19
C LEU A 265 -0.22 15.61 21.33
N ALA A 266 -0.67 16.72 21.92
CA ALA A 266 0.01 17.34 23.07
C ALA A 266 0.08 16.39 24.27
N GLN A 267 -0.93 15.54 24.48
CA GLN A 267 -0.90 14.52 25.53
C GLN A 267 0.11 13.42 25.24
N GLN A 268 0.23 12.95 23.99
CA GLN A 268 1.21 11.90 23.66
C GLN A 268 2.64 12.43 23.69
N GLN A 269 2.90 13.66 23.23
CA GLN A 269 4.23 14.28 23.31
C GLN A 269 4.74 14.36 24.75
N LYS A 270 3.88 14.81 25.68
CA LYS A 270 4.21 14.83 27.11
C LYS A 270 4.57 13.44 27.66
N LYS A 271 3.92 12.37 27.17
CA LYS A 271 4.24 11.00 27.59
C LYS A 271 5.59 10.52 27.05
N THR A 272 5.97 10.95 25.84
CA THR A 272 7.25 10.61 25.22
C THR A 272 8.42 11.37 25.86
N GLU A 273 8.19 12.58 26.36
CA GLU A 273 9.20 13.41 27.04
C GLU A 273 9.46 13.01 28.51
N LEU A 274 8.56 12.24 29.13
CA LEU A 274 8.76 11.75 30.49
C LEU A 274 9.91 10.72 30.51
N PRO A 275 10.93 10.88 31.38
CA PRO A 275 11.98 9.89 31.52
C PRO A 275 11.35 8.55 31.90
N ALA A 276 11.84 7.46 31.29
CA ALA A 276 11.39 6.11 31.61
C ALA A 276 11.42 5.92 33.14
N PRO A 277 10.40 5.27 33.75
CA PRO A 277 10.41 5.04 35.18
C PRO A 277 11.71 4.32 35.52
N VAL A 278 12.51 4.96 36.39
CA VAL A 278 13.72 4.37 36.96
C VAL A 278 13.28 3.02 37.53
N LYS A 279 13.77 1.92 36.95
CA LYS A 279 13.62 0.61 37.56
C LYS A 279 14.30 0.74 38.92
N GLU A 280 13.51 0.86 39.99
CA GLU A 280 14.02 0.69 41.33
C GLU A 280 14.74 -0.65 41.35
N GLN A 281 16.06 -0.58 41.43
CA GLN A 281 16.87 -1.72 41.81
C GLN A 281 16.30 -2.16 43.15
N GLN A 282 15.64 -3.32 43.16
CA GLN A 282 15.44 -4.08 44.39
C GLN A 282 16.83 -4.52 44.86
N GLU A 283 17.55 -3.60 45.48
CA GLU A 283 18.61 -3.92 46.40
C GLU A 283 17.97 -4.36 47.72
N LYS A 284 18.30 -5.60 48.08
CA LYS A 284 18.42 -6.12 49.46
C LYS A 284 17.12 -6.40 50.20
N ARG A 285 16.75 -7.68 50.24
CA ARG A 285 16.97 -8.56 51.40
C ARG A 285 16.83 -10.03 51.02
#